data_AF-A0A1F5V9R3-F1
#
_entry.id   AF-A0A1F5V9R3-F1
#
_cell.length_a   1.000
_cell.length_b   1.000
_cell.length_c   1.000
_cell.angle_alpha   90.00
_cell.angle_beta   90.00
_cell.angle_gamma   90.00
#
_symmetry.space_group_name_H-M   'P 1'
#
loop_
_entity.id
_entity.type
_entity.pdbx_description
1 polymer ?
#
loop_
_entity_poly.entity_id
_entity_poly.type
_entity_poly.pdbx_seq_one_letter_code
_entity_poly.pdbx_strand_id
1 'polypeptide(L)'
;MSTFIKYDNIPFEDFLSVYHIYAQQNYNAVLLNISKLREFLFFVHKVYKTEDKEYIYPIKIFYITEFDYIRNDYNHYFLFQSSSKIQDELEKLAKRIKIELKLKNIDSLFRIDPKYGLIFGAAKDAIDPVIKQDKTNCFITLYLTSDSHHSEISLLDYVEKSNKKRYVESFEKHNHCSPGSIKILGIDLTKIKKAFTKSSPTVLLYYENIIELGNSLIQKHKLEHISISLIYEEVTENEVELCLLDKKKAGYFPAGLCKFFISVDELLQN
;
A
#
# COMPACT_ATOMS: atom_id res chain seq x y z
N MET A 1 15.46 -21.02 -9.44
CA MET A 1 15.47 -19.71 -8.75
C MET A 1 14.43 -18.85 -9.44
N SER A 2 13.51 -18.24 -8.69
CA SER A 2 12.48 -17.37 -9.29
C SER A 2 13.13 -16.10 -9.85
N THR A 3 12.86 -15.81 -11.12
CA THR A 3 13.30 -14.59 -11.81
C THR A 3 12.29 -13.48 -11.55
N PHE A 4 12.78 -12.32 -11.13
CA PHE A 4 11.96 -11.13 -10.96
C PHE A 4 12.27 -10.12 -12.05
N ILE A 5 11.25 -9.40 -12.48
CA ILE A 5 11.37 -8.35 -13.48
C ILE A 5 10.75 -7.09 -12.94
N LYS A 6 11.56 -6.03 -12.88
CA LYS A 6 11.12 -4.71 -12.48
C LYS A 6 11.07 -3.81 -13.69
N TYR A 7 9.90 -3.24 -13.98
CA TYR A 7 9.77 -2.07 -14.84
C TYR A 7 9.72 -0.83 -13.97
N ASP A 8 10.61 0.15 -14.20
CA ASP A 8 10.73 1.32 -13.33
C ASP A 8 10.35 2.63 -14.03
N ASN A 9 9.52 3.44 -13.37
CA ASN A 9 9.14 4.78 -13.78
C ASN A 9 8.61 4.83 -15.22
N ILE A 10 7.63 3.97 -15.52
CA ILE A 10 6.88 4.01 -16.77
C ILE A 10 5.89 5.18 -16.67
N PRO A 11 5.86 6.13 -17.61
CA PRO A 11 4.80 7.15 -17.66
C PRO A 11 3.42 6.48 -17.67
N PHE A 12 2.49 6.97 -16.85
CA PHE A 12 1.20 6.30 -16.73
C PHE A 12 0.38 6.30 -18.03
N GLU A 13 0.56 7.31 -18.88
CA GLU A 13 -0.05 7.39 -20.22
C GLU A 13 0.45 6.27 -21.15
N ASP A 14 1.73 5.91 -21.07
CA ASP A 14 2.29 4.80 -21.83
C ASP A 14 1.70 3.47 -21.33
N PHE A 15 1.61 3.31 -20.00
CA PHE A 15 0.98 2.14 -19.39
C PHE A 15 -0.49 1.99 -19.78
N LEU A 16 -1.26 3.08 -19.78
CA LEU A 16 -2.64 3.13 -20.25
C LEU A 16 -2.76 2.71 -21.72
N SER A 17 -1.87 3.24 -22.57
CA SER A 17 -1.87 2.94 -24.01
C SER A 17 -1.64 1.45 -24.25
N VAL A 18 -0.68 0.85 -23.54
CA VAL A 18 -0.41 -0.59 -23.60
C VAL A 18 -1.58 -1.40 -23.05
N TYR A 19 -2.19 -0.98 -21.95
CA TYR A 19 -3.38 -1.63 -21.40
C TYR A 19 -4.58 -1.60 -22.37
N HIS A 20 -4.81 -0.50 -23.08
CA HIS A 20 -5.89 -0.44 -24.07
C HIS A 20 -5.71 -1.43 -25.21
N ILE A 21 -4.47 -1.64 -25.66
CA ILE A 21 -4.15 -2.67 -26.66
C ILE A 21 -4.39 -4.07 -26.07
N TYR A 22 -3.93 -4.31 -24.84
CA TYR A 22 -4.13 -5.57 -24.12
C TYR A 22 -5.62 -5.93 -24.01
N ALA A 23 -6.46 -4.98 -23.61
CA ALA A 23 -7.90 -5.18 -23.44
C ALA A 23 -8.63 -5.47 -24.76
N GLN A 24 -8.12 -5.00 -25.90
CA GLN A 24 -8.73 -5.22 -27.21
C GLN A 24 -8.31 -6.53 -27.88
N GLN A 25 -7.08 -6.98 -27.64
CA GLN A 25 -6.47 -8.06 -28.44
C GLN A 25 -6.61 -9.46 -27.83
N ASN A 26 -7.14 -9.61 -26.60
CA ASN A 26 -7.24 -10.89 -25.87
C ASN A 26 -5.91 -11.69 -25.83
N TYR A 27 -4.78 -11.03 -26.07
CA TYR A 27 -3.47 -11.65 -26.19
C TYR A 27 -2.69 -11.46 -24.89
N ASN A 28 -2.27 -12.59 -24.29
CA ASN A 28 -1.42 -12.66 -23.09
C ASN A 28 0.01 -12.10 -23.28
N ALA A 29 0.28 -11.45 -24.43
CA ALA A 29 1.61 -10.99 -24.82
C ALA A 29 1.83 -9.49 -24.61
N VAL A 30 0.76 -8.68 -24.52
CA VAL A 30 0.89 -7.20 -24.54
C VAL A 30 1.33 -6.65 -23.17
N LEU A 31 0.72 -7.17 -22.11
CA LEU A 31 1.13 -6.99 -20.72
C LEU A 31 1.43 -8.36 -20.14
N LEU A 32 2.40 -8.41 -19.23
CA LEU A 32 2.67 -9.62 -18.46
C LEU A 32 1.43 -10.04 -17.67
N ASN A 33 1.27 -11.33 -17.42
CA ASN A 33 0.10 -11.83 -16.70
C ASN A 33 -0.02 -11.17 -15.32
N ILE A 34 -1.20 -10.64 -15.00
CA ILE A 34 -1.47 -9.99 -13.70
C ILE A 34 -1.26 -10.96 -12.52
N SER A 35 -1.46 -12.26 -12.72
CA SER A 35 -1.20 -13.27 -11.67
C SER A 35 0.27 -13.34 -11.26
N LYS A 36 1.18 -12.79 -12.07
CA LYS A 36 2.61 -12.68 -11.81
C LYS A 36 3.00 -11.33 -11.23
N LEU A 37 2.08 -10.37 -11.15
CA LEU A 37 2.35 -9.05 -10.57
C LEU A 37 2.42 -9.19 -9.06
N ARG A 38 3.57 -8.85 -8.48
CA ARG A 38 3.82 -8.96 -7.05
C ARG A 38 3.61 -7.62 -6.32
N GLU A 39 4.18 -6.56 -6.87
CA GLU A 39 4.15 -5.21 -6.30
C GLU A 39 4.00 -4.17 -7.41
N PHE A 40 3.38 -3.03 -7.09
CA PHE A 40 3.44 -1.85 -7.94
C PHE A 40 3.62 -0.58 -7.11
N LEU A 41 4.16 0.46 -7.74
CA LEU A 41 4.36 1.76 -7.16
C LEU A 41 3.79 2.82 -8.10
N PHE A 42 2.89 3.66 -7.60
CA PHE A 42 2.63 4.95 -8.19
C PHE A 42 3.53 6.01 -7.57
N PHE A 43 4.30 6.69 -8.42
CA PHE A 43 5.00 7.91 -8.06
C PHE A 43 4.26 9.09 -8.68
N VAL A 44 3.84 10.04 -7.86
CA VAL A 44 3.03 11.20 -8.27
C VAL A 44 3.47 12.46 -7.58
N HIS A 45 3.16 13.61 -8.17
CA HIS A 45 3.44 14.92 -7.61
C HIS A 45 2.15 15.61 -7.16
N LYS A 46 2.18 16.13 -5.93
CA LYS A 46 1.23 17.14 -5.48
C LYS A 46 1.82 18.52 -5.71
N VAL A 47 1.17 19.29 -6.56
CA VAL A 47 1.57 20.66 -6.89
C VAL A 47 0.72 21.66 -6.12
N TYR A 48 1.36 22.56 -5.38
CA TYR A 48 0.74 23.71 -4.73
C TYR A 48 1.23 24.98 -5.41
N LYS A 49 0.31 25.73 -5.98
CA LYS A 49 0.60 27.01 -6.64
C LYS A 49 0.20 28.14 -5.70
N THR A 50 1.15 29.00 -5.38
CA THR A 50 0.94 30.31 -4.74
C THR A 50 1.24 31.40 -5.77
N GLU A 51 0.86 32.66 -5.49
CA GLU A 51 1.04 33.77 -6.43
C GLU A 51 2.50 33.92 -6.91
N ASP A 52 3.47 33.60 -6.05
CA ASP A 52 4.90 33.80 -6.33
C ASP A 52 5.70 32.50 -6.53
N LYS A 53 5.18 31.35 -6.07
CA LYS A 53 5.94 30.08 -6.01
C LYS A 53 5.09 28.85 -6.25
N GLU A 54 5.70 27.87 -6.90
CA GLU A 54 5.19 26.51 -7.02
C GLU A 54 5.95 25.57 -6.08
N TYR A 55 5.22 24.81 -5.26
CA TYR A 55 5.78 23.78 -4.40
C TYR A 55 5.32 22.41 -4.87
N ILE A 56 6.30 21.54 -5.14
CA ILE A 56 6.05 20.17 -5.62
C ILE A 56 6.43 19.21 -4.51
N TYR A 57 5.48 18.37 -4.10
CA TYR A 57 5.69 17.35 -3.10
C TYR A 57 5.49 15.95 -3.69
N PRO A 58 6.51 15.08 -3.65
CA PRO A 58 6.37 13.72 -4.14
C PRO A 58 5.52 12.88 -3.19
N ILE A 59 4.59 12.11 -3.76
CA ILE A 59 3.82 11.09 -3.06
C ILE A 59 4.13 9.75 -3.73
N LYS A 60 4.44 8.76 -2.90
CA LYS A 60 4.62 7.37 -3.31
C LYS A 60 3.48 6.53 -2.75
N ILE A 61 2.85 5.74 -3.61
CA ILE A 61 1.77 4.82 -3.26
C ILE A 61 2.19 3.43 -3.69
N PHE A 62 2.66 2.65 -2.73
CA PHE A 62 3.08 1.27 -2.96
C PHE A 62 1.89 0.34 -2.72
N TYR A 63 1.70 -0.64 -3.59
CA TYR A 63 0.95 -1.84 -3.29
C TYR A 63 1.94 -2.98 -3.05
N ILE A 64 1.79 -3.65 -1.91
CA ILE A 64 2.75 -4.63 -1.42
C ILE A 64 2.03 -5.94 -1.10
N THR A 65 2.65 -7.03 -1.53
CA THR A 65 2.26 -8.40 -1.18
C THR A 65 3.36 -9.03 -0.34
N GLU A 66 3.05 -9.34 0.92
CA GLU A 66 4.01 -9.85 1.89
C GLU A 66 3.50 -11.12 2.56
N PHE A 67 4.32 -12.17 2.59
CA PHE A 67 3.96 -13.43 3.22
C PHE A 67 4.07 -13.33 4.75
N ASP A 68 2.97 -13.60 5.44
CA ASP A 68 2.91 -13.74 6.89
C ASP A 68 3.14 -15.19 7.28
N TYR A 69 4.30 -15.48 7.87
CA TYR A 69 4.65 -16.82 8.32
C TYR A 69 3.79 -17.33 9.49
N ILE A 70 3.23 -16.43 10.31
CA ILE A 70 2.40 -16.80 11.45
C ILE A 70 1.04 -17.29 10.95
N ARG A 71 0.46 -16.57 9.97
CA ARG A 71 -0.83 -16.91 9.36
C ARG A 71 -0.71 -17.88 8.19
N ASN A 72 0.51 -18.09 7.69
CA ASN A 72 0.81 -18.85 6.48
C ASN A 72 -0.05 -18.38 5.29
N ASP A 73 -0.11 -17.06 5.11
CA ASP A 73 -0.95 -16.39 4.11
C ASP A 73 -0.25 -15.11 3.60
N TYR A 74 -0.74 -14.54 2.50
CA TYR A 74 -0.23 -13.27 1.96
C TYR A 74 -1.07 -12.09 2.44
N ASN A 75 -0.38 -11.10 2.98
CA ASN A 75 -0.92 -9.80 3.32
C ASN A 75 -0.79 -8.86 2.13
N HIS A 76 -1.87 -8.14 1.83
CA HIS A 76 -1.90 -7.11 0.81
C HIS A 76 -2.20 -5.76 1.44
N TYR A 77 -1.40 -4.75 1.13
CA TYR A 77 -1.60 -3.42 1.69
C TYR A 77 -1.08 -2.32 0.78
N PHE A 78 -1.69 -1.14 0.92
CA PHE A 78 -1.14 0.10 0.40
C PHE A 78 -0.27 0.79 1.45
N LEU A 79 0.92 1.21 1.05
CA LEU A 79 1.76 2.12 1.82
C LEU A 79 1.82 3.47 1.10
N PHE A 80 1.44 4.52 1.81
CA PHE A 80 1.53 5.90 1.36
C PHE A 80 2.74 6.55 2.03
N GLN A 81 3.60 7.17 1.24
CA GLN A 81 4.76 7.93 1.73
C GLN A 81 4.76 9.33 1.11
N SER A 82 5.06 10.33 1.93
CA SER A 82 5.42 11.66 1.46
C SER A 82 6.23 12.44 2.50
N SER A 83 6.61 13.68 2.18
CA SER A 83 7.16 14.63 3.14
C SER A 83 6.13 14.97 4.21
N SER A 84 6.58 15.13 5.45
CA SER A 84 5.77 15.57 6.59
C SER A 84 5.07 16.91 6.36
N LYS A 85 5.60 17.77 5.47
CA LYS A 85 4.99 19.05 5.10
C LYS A 85 3.59 18.92 4.49
N ILE A 86 3.26 17.77 3.89
CA ILE A 86 1.96 17.52 3.27
C ILE A 86 1.18 16.38 3.95
N GLN A 87 1.46 16.15 5.23
CA GLN A 87 0.81 15.13 6.05
C GLN A 87 -0.72 15.14 5.94
N ASP A 88 -1.36 16.31 6.13
CA ASP A 88 -2.82 16.42 6.13
C ASP A 88 -3.40 15.99 4.77
N GLU A 89 -2.65 16.21 3.68
CA GLU A 89 -3.06 15.84 2.34
C GLU A 89 -2.82 14.37 2.05
N LEU A 90 -1.75 13.80 2.57
CA LEU A 90 -1.51 12.36 2.52
C LEU A 90 -2.63 11.60 3.26
N GLU A 91 -3.03 12.08 4.44
CA GLU A 91 -4.14 11.50 5.20
C GLU A 91 -5.47 11.58 4.45
N LYS A 92 -5.78 12.74 3.86
CA LYS A 92 -6.98 12.92 3.03
C LYS A 92 -6.97 11.98 1.82
N LEU A 93 -5.83 11.84 1.13
CA LEU A 93 -5.68 10.96 -0.01
C LEU A 93 -5.91 9.49 0.39
N ALA A 94 -5.25 9.03 1.44
CA ALA A 94 -5.39 7.66 1.92
C ALA A 94 -6.85 7.34 2.34
N LYS A 95 -7.52 8.27 3.04
CA LYS A 95 -8.96 8.14 3.39
C LYS A 95 -9.85 8.05 2.16
N ARG A 96 -9.59 8.87 1.13
CA ARG A 96 -10.37 8.82 -0.12
C ARG A 96 -10.15 7.51 -0.86
N ILE A 97 -8.91 7.02 -0.94
CA ILE A 97 -8.63 5.70 -1.53
C ILE A 97 -9.33 4.58 -0.77
N LYS A 98 -9.34 4.61 0.58
CA LYS A 98 -10.14 3.68 1.38
C LYS A 98 -11.63 3.69 1.01
N ILE A 99 -12.21 4.87 0.78
CA ILE A 99 -13.60 4.99 0.31
C ILE A 99 -13.76 4.37 -1.09
N GLU A 100 -12.84 4.64 -2.01
CA GLU A 100 -12.87 4.09 -3.37
C GLU A 100 -12.75 2.56 -3.39
N LEU A 101 -11.89 1.99 -2.55
CA LEU A 101 -11.78 0.54 -2.35
C LEU A 101 -13.07 -0.05 -1.80
N LYS A 102 -13.68 0.61 -0.81
CA LYS A 102 -14.97 0.18 -0.26
C LYS A 102 -16.09 0.18 -1.30
N LEU A 103 -16.13 1.18 -2.18
CA LEU A 103 -17.09 1.23 -3.31
C LEU A 103 -16.91 0.05 -4.30
N LYS A 104 -15.74 -0.59 -4.28
CA LYS A 104 -15.41 -1.80 -5.06
C LYS A 104 -15.56 -3.09 -4.25
N ASN A 105 -16.18 -3.02 -3.06
CA ASN A 105 -16.28 -4.14 -2.12
C ASN A 105 -14.93 -4.72 -1.68
N ILE A 106 -13.87 -3.90 -1.69
CA ILE A 106 -12.57 -4.24 -1.12
C ILE A 106 -12.50 -3.63 0.27
N ASP A 107 -12.69 -4.47 1.28
CA ASP A 107 -12.55 -4.06 2.66
C ASP A 107 -11.10 -3.69 2.97
N SER A 108 -10.91 -2.64 3.76
CA SER A 108 -9.60 -2.20 4.18
C SER A 108 -9.59 -1.51 5.53
N LEU A 109 -8.50 -1.70 6.26
CA LEU A 109 -8.29 -1.14 7.60
C LEU A 109 -6.93 -0.45 7.64
N PHE A 110 -6.93 0.75 8.21
CA PHE A 110 -5.70 1.45 8.53
C PHE A 110 -5.00 0.76 9.69
N ARG A 111 -3.69 0.60 9.57
CA ARG A 111 -2.85 0.31 10.74
C ARG A 111 -2.71 1.57 11.57
N ILE A 112 -2.93 1.46 12.87
CA ILE A 112 -2.66 2.52 13.83
C ILE A 112 -1.38 2.17 14.56
N ASP A 113 -0.38 3.03 14.45
CA ASP A 113 0.85 2.87 15.21
C ASP A 113 0.58 3.12 16.71
N PRO A 114 0.99 2.22 17.62
CA PRO A 114 0.81 2.36 19.07
C PRO A 114 1.38 3.64 19.69
N LYS A 115 2.37 4.26 19.05
CA LYS A 115 3.05 5.48 19.50
C LYS A 115 2.56 6.69 18.73
N TYR A 116 2.51 6.59 17.40
CA TYR A 116 2.30 7.73 16.51
C TYR A 116 0.86 7.86 15.96
N GLY A 117 0.00 6.86 16.12
CA GLY A 117 -1.37 6.90 15.61
C GLY A 117 -1.48 6.52 14.12
N LEU A 118 -2.46 7.09 13.39
CA LEU A 118 -2.70 6.76 11.98
C LEU A 118 -1.49 7.04 11.07
N ILE A 119 -0.70 8.05 11.45
CA ILE A 119 0.44 8.51 10.67
C ILE A 119 1.69 8.17 11.45
N PHE A 120 2.61 7.42 10.86
CA PHE A 120 3.92 7.18 11.44
C PHE A 120 4.90 8.24 10.93
N GLY A 121 5.58 8.96 11.83
CA GLY A 121 6.41 10.13 11.49
C GLY A 121 5.90 11.41 12.16
N ALA A 122 5.79 12.51 11.42
CA ALA A 122 5.35 13.85 11.87
C ALA A 122 3.89 13.95 12.39
N ALA A 123 3.42 12.89 13.04
CA ALA A 123 2.04 12.60 13.34
C ALA A 123 1.35 13.67 14.19
N LYS A 124 0.13 14.05 13.76
CA LYS A 124 -0.73 14.99 14.48
C LYS A 124 -1.48 14.34 15.65
N ASP A 125 -1.86 13.07 15.49
CA ASP A 125 -2.71 12.32 16.41
C ASP A 125 -1.90 11.25 17.18
N ALA A 126 -0.72 11.61 17.71
CA ALA A 126 0.13 10.69 18.46
C ALA A 126 -0.62 10.06 19.63
N ILE A 127 -0.54 8.73 19.78
CA ILE A 127 -1.18 8.01 20.88
C ILE A 127 -0.47 8.35 22.20
N ASP A 128 0.86 8.36 22.19
CA ASP A 128 1.67 8.84 23.31
C ASP A 128 1.80 10.38 23.19
N PRO A 129 1.20 11.16 24.12
CA PRO A 129 1.25 12.62 24.07
C PRO A 129 2.65 13.21 24.30
N VAL A 130 3.60 12.43 24.84
CA VAL A 130 4.97 12.87 25.13
C VAL A 130 5.83 12.84 23.86
N ILE A 131 5.44 12.07 22.86
CA ILE A 131 6.20 11.94 21.62
C ILE A 131 5.92 13.14 20.71
N LYS A 132 6.94 13.98 20.51
CA LYS A 132 7.03 14.96 19.44
C LYS A 132 8.30 14.67 18.65
N GLN A 133 8.15 14.15 17.44
CA GLN A 133 9.29 13.99 16.53
C GLN A 133 8.98 14.67 15.20
N ASP A 134 9.83 15.63 14.85
CA ASP A 134 9.87 16.21 13.51
C ASP A 134 10.66 15.27 12.60
N LYS A 135 9.98 14.24 12.08
CA LYS A 135 10.52 13.48 10.95
C LYS A 135 10.24 14.24 9.65
N THR A 136 11.15 14.11 8.68
CA THR A 136 11.03 14.71 7.34
C THR A 136 9.93 14.05 6.49
N ASN A 137 9.59 12.81 6.83
CA ASN A 137 8.63 11.97 6.11
C ASN A 137 7.46 11.56 7.02
N CYS A 138 6.34 11.22 6.37
CA CYS A 138 5.16 10.64 6.99
C CYS A 138 4.68 9.43 6.18
N PHE A 139 4.12 8.44 6.89
CA PHE A 139 3.70 7.17 6.33
C PHE A 139 2.30 6.80 6.81
N ILE A 140 1.47 6.26 5.91
CA ILE A 140 0.15 5.71 6.23
C ILE A 140 0.04 4.33 5.59
N THR A 141 -0.38 3.33 6.35
CA THR A 141 -0.56 1.96 5.86
C THR A 141 -2.02 1.55 5.89
N LEU A 142 -2.53 1.05 4.76
CA LEU A 142 -3.91 0.61 4.57
C LEU A 142 -3.92 -0.85 4.12
N TYR A 143 -4.22 -1.76 5.04
CA TYR A 143 -4.30 -3.20 4.77
C TYR A 143 -5.62 -3.55 4.10
N LEU A 144 -5.59 -4.42 3.10
CA LEU A 144 -6.75 -4.85 2.34
C LEU A 144 -7.39 -6.09 2.99
N THR A 145 -8.05 -5.87 4.12
CA THR A 145 -8.78 -6.90 4.86
C THR A 145 -9.89 -6.27 5.69
N SER A 146 -10.88 -7.08 6.08
CA SER A 146 -11.91 -6.75 7.07
C SER A 146 -11.61 -7.30 8.46
N ASP A 147 -10.54 -8.09 8.62
CA ASP A 147 -10.18 -8.70 9.91
C ASP A 147 -9.56 -7.67 10.86
N SER A 148 -10.37 -7.13 11.78
CA SER A 148 -9.86 -6.24 12.84
C SER A 148 -8.98 -6.94 13.89
N HIS A 149 -8.86 -8.27 13.83
CA HIS A 149 -7.92 -9.06 14.66
C HIS A 149 -6.63 -9.39 13.91
N HIS A 150 -6.43 -8.82 12.72
CA HIS A 150 -5.19 -8.97 11.99
C HIS A 150 -4.01 -8.47 12.82
N SER A 151 -2.98 -9.31 12.97
CA SER A 151 -1.78 -9.03 13.78
C SER A 151 -1.10 -7.73 13.37
N GLU A 152 -0.97 -7.52 12.06
CA GLU A 152 -0.39 -6.29 11.51
C GLU A 152 -1.29 -5.03 11.61
N ILE A 153 -2.58 -5.19 11.93
CA ILE A 153 -3.55 -4.08 11.97
C ILE A 153 -3.86 -3.69 13.40
N SER A 154 -4.07 -4.69 14.27
CA SER A 154 -4.38 -4.51 15.67
C SER A 154 -3.19 -4.87 16.55
N LEU A 155 -2.43 -3.84 16.91
CA LEU A 155 -1.29 -3.94 17.82
C LEU A 155 -1.70 -3.73 19.28
N LEU A 156 -3.00 -3.80 19.61
CA LEU A 156 -3.58 -3.45 20.91
C LEU A 156 -2.87 -4.11 22.10
N ASP A 157 -2.42 -5.35 21.94
CA ASP A 157 -1.77 -6.11 23.02
C ASP A 157 -0.39 -5.57 23.39
N TYR A 158 0.27 -4.88 22.45
CA TYR A 158 1.56 -4.23 22.64
C TYR A 158 1.44 -2.76 23.10
N VAL A 159 0.22 -2.22 23.20
CA VAL A 159 -0.02 -0.86 23.68
C VAL A 159 0.05 -0.84 25.21
N GLU A 160 0.81 0.10 25.77
CA GLU A 160 0.90 0.33 27.22
C GLU A 160 -0.48 0.59 27.82
N LYS A 161 -0.74 0.06 29.03
CA LYS A 161 -2.06 0.15 29.69
C LYS A 161 -2.58 1.59 29.79
N SER A 162 -1.71 2.55 30.04
CA SER A 162 -2.01 4.00 30.10
C SER A 162 -2.57 4.55 28.78
N ASN A 163 -2.11 4.01 27.65
CA ASN A 163 -2.42 4.52 26.31
C ASN A 163 -3.52 3.73 25.59
N LYS A 164 -3.94 2.56 26.11
CA LYS A 164 -4.93 1.68 25.47
C LYS A 164 -6.24 2.37 25.11
N LYS A 165 -6.78 3.21 26.00
CA LYS A 165 -8.04 3.92 25.74
C LYS A 165 -7.92 4.82 24.50
N ARG A 166 -6.87 5.64 24.45
CA ARG A 166 -6.61 6.57 23.34
C ARG A 166 -6.31 5.84 22.03
N TYR A 167 -5.59 4.72 22.11
CA TYR A 167 -5.38 3.84 20.96
C TYR A 167 -6.71 3.30 20.41
N VAL A 168 -7.59 2.78 21.27
CA VAL A 168 -8.92 2.27 20.85
C VAL A 168 -9.74 3.38 20.21
N GLU A 169 -9.78 4.56 20.82
CA GLU A 169 -10.47 5.74 20.26
C GLU A 169 -9.95 6.13 18.88
N SER A 170 -8.63 6.16 18.70
CA SER A 170 -7.99 6.46 17.40
C SER A 170 -8.30 5.38 16.37
N PHE A 171 -8.21 4.10 16.76
CA PHE A 171 -8.53 2.98 15.89
C PHE A 171 -9.99 3.03 15.43
N GLU A 172 -10.93 3.19 16.35
CA GLU A 172 -12.36 3.27 16.04
C GLU A 172 -12.69 4.49 15.18
N LYS A 173 -12.05 5.65 15.44
CA LYS A 173 -12.17 6.85 14.61
C LYS A 173 -11.81 6.60 13.14
N HIS A 174 -10.75 5.85 12.88
CA HIS A 174 -10.22 5.67 11.52
C HIS A 174 -10.72 4.39 10.82
N ASN A 175 -11.09 3.37 11.59
CA ASN A 175 -11.50 2.07 11.08
C ASN A 175 -12.99 1.78 11.22
N HIS A 176 -13.72 2.54 12.04
CA HIS A 176 -15.15 2.34 12.31
C HIS A 176 -15.48 0.94 12.86
N CYS A 177 -14.50 0.31 13.51
CA CYS A 177 -14.64 -0.95 14.23
C CYS A 177 -13.65 -0.97 15.40
N SER A 178 -13.90 -1.80 16.41
CA SER A 178 -12.99 -1.95 17.54
C SER A 178 -11.76 -2.78 17.16
N PRO A 179 -10.57 -2.44 17.68
CA PRO A 179 -9.38 -3.25 17.48
C PRO A 179 -9.56 -4.63 18.13
N GLY A 180 -9.11 -5.68 17.42
CA GLY A 180 -9.07 -7.03 17.97
C GLY A 180 -8.00 -7.18 19.07
N SER A 181 -8.12 -8.21 19.91
CA SER A 181 -7.07 -8.62 20.85
C SER A 181 -6.67 -10.07 20.61
N ILE A 182 -5.36 -10.32 20.58
CA ILE A 182 -4.69 -11.61 20.51
C ILE A 182 -4.40 -12.03 21.95
N LYS A 183 -5.42 -12.46 22.70
CA LYS A 183 -5.21 -12.96 24.06
C LYS A 183 -4.43 -14.27 24.03
N ILE A 184 -3.14 -14.23 24.37
CA ILE A 184 -2.33 -15.41 24.67
C ILE A 184 -2.17 -15.48 26.19
N LEU A 185 -2.58 -16.62 26.78
CA LEU A 185 -2.58 -16.98 28.21
C LEU A 185 -3.79 -16.51 29.04
N GLY A 186 -4.99 -16.90 28.61
CA GLY A 186 -6.22 -16.77 29.42
C GLY A 186 -7.54 -17.12 28.72
N ILE A 187 -7.46 -17.44 27.43
CA ILE A 187 -8.37 -18.25 26.59
C ILE A 187 -9.80 -17.74 26.35
N ASP A 188 -10.12 -17.52 25.06
CA ASP A 188 -11.36 -18.01 24.47
C ASP A 188 -11.04 -18.93 23.27
N LEU A 189 -11.25 -20.24 23.47
CA LEU A 189 -10.94 -21.34 22.54
C LEU A 189 -11.87 -21.40 21.33
N THR A 190 -12.93 -20.57 21.27
CA THR A 190 -13.77 -20.46 20.07
C THR A 190 -13.07 -19.73 18.92
N LYS A 191 -12.04 -18.90 19.22
CA LYS A 191 -11.23 -18.19 18.21
C LYS A 191 -10.06 -18.99 17.65
N ILE A 192 -9.55 -20.00 18.34
CA ILE A 192 -8.48 -20.85 17.78
C ILE A 192 -9.02 -21.66 16.58
N LYS A 193 -10.31 -21.99 16.54
CA LYS A 193 -10.93 -22.54 15.32
C LYS A 193 -11.12 -21.51 14.21
N LYS A 194 -11.24 -20.21 14.51
CA LYS A 194 -11.33 -19.10 13.53
C LYS A 194 -9.96 -18.54 13.07
N ALA A 195 -8.92 -18.69 13.88
CA ALA A 195 -7.55 -18.37 13.49
C ALA A 195 -7.05 -19.28 12.34
N PHE A 196 -7.70 -20.42 12.14
CA PHE A 196 -7.52 -21.32 11.00
C PHE A 196 -8.71 -21.30 10.00
N THR A 197 -9.72 -20.41 10.17
CA THR A 197 -10.76 -20.27 9.15
C THR A 197 -10.23 -19.40 8.02
N LYS A 198 -10.08 -20.04 6.85
CA LYS A 198 -9.93 -19.50 5.49
C LYS A 198 -9.41 -18.06 5.44
N SER A 199 -8.15 -17.96 5.02
CA SER A 199 -7.56 -16.84 4.28
C SER A 199 -8.63 -15.87 3.79
N SER A 200 -8.59 -14.63 4.28
CA SER A 200 -9.35 -13.56 3.64
C SER A 200 -9.09 -13.66 2.14
N PRO A 201 -10.12 -13.56 1.27
CA PRO A 201 -9.92 -13.75 -0.15
C PRO A 201 -8.73 -12.90 -0.58
N THR A 202 -7.74 -13.52 -1.24
CA THR A 202 -6.63 -12.82 -1.88
C THR A 202 -7.25 -11.65 -2.61
N VAL A 203 -6.88 -10.42 -2.24
CA VAL A 203 -7.40 -9.25 -2.91
C VAL A 203 -6.73 -9.21 -4.27
N LEU A 204 -7.36 -9.88 -5.22
CA LEU A 204 -6.93 -9.95 -6.61
C LEU A 204 -7.16 -8.58 -7.21
N LEU A 205 -6.10 -7.76 -7.22
CA LEU A 205 -6.08 -6.56 -8.02
C LEU A 205 -5.85 -6.95 -9.48
N TYR A 206 -6.80 -6.60 -10.32
CA TYR A 206 -6.66 -6.69 -11.77
C TYR A 206 -6.01 -5.42 -12.32
N TYR A 207 -5.55 -5.45 -13.58
CA TYR A 207 -5.01 -4.24 -14.23
C TYR A 207 -6.05 -3.12 -14.28
N GLU A 208 -7.32 -3.46 -14.48
CA GLU A 208 -8.47 -2.57 -14.38
C GLU A 208 -8.42 -1.76 -13.08
N ASN A 209 -8.13 -2.39 -11.94
CA ASN A 209 -8.09 -1.71 -10.65
C ASN A 209 -6.91 -0.75 -10.55
N ILE A 210 -5.75 -1.13 -11.08
CA ILE A 210 -4.56 -0.27 -11.15
C ILE A 210 -4.83 0.96 -12.02
N ILE A 211 -5.47 0.75 -13.18
CA ILE A 211 -5.85 1.81 -14.11
C ILE A 211 -6.87 2.76 -13.50
N GLU A 212 -7.92 2.22 -12.87
CA GLU A 212 -8.93 3.03 -12.19
C GLU A 212 -8.33 3.86 -11.04
N LEU A 213 -7.41 3.26 -10.28
CA LEU A 213 -6.68 3.98 -9.23
C LEU A 213 -5.85 5.12 -9.83
N GLY A 214 -5.02 4.84 -10.84
CA GLY A 214 -4.21 5.87 -11.50
C GLY A 214 -5.04 7.00 -12.14
N ASN A 215 -6.15 6.66 -12.80
CA ASN A 215 -7.11 7.64 -13.30
C ASN A 215 -7.74 8.46 -12.18
N SER A 216 -8.06 7.84 -11.04
CA SER A 216 -8.56 8.54 -9.86
C SER A 216 -7.54 9.52 -9.29
N LEU A 217 -6.26 9.13 -9.20
CA LEU A 217 -5.15 10.00 -8.78
C LEU A 217 -5.07 11.26 -9.65
N ILE A 218 -5.20 11.12 -10.97
CA ILE A 218 -5.21 12.25 -11.90
C ILE A 218 -6.50 13.07 -11.76
N GLN A 219 -7.64 12.45 -12.02
CA GLN A 219 -8.90 13.16 -12.27
C GLN A 219 -9.56 13.66 -10.98
N LYS A 220 -9.57 12.84 -9.92
CA LYS A 220 -10.25 13.17 -8.66
C LYS A 220 -9.33 13.86 -7.66
N HIS A 221 -8.06 13.46 -7.61
CA HIS A 221 -7.10 13.99 -6.63
C HIS A 221 -6.19 15.09 -7.18
N LYS A 222 -6.24 15.34 -8.50
CA LYS A 222 -5.48 16.39 -9.21
C LYS A 222 -3.98 16.26 -8.90
N LEU A 223 -3.46 15.04 -9.05
CA LEU A 223 -2.05 14.75 -8.94
C LEU A 223 -1.43 14.78 -10.34
N GLU A 224 -0.20 15.27 -10.42
CA GLU A 224 0.52 15.50 -11.67
C GLU A 224 1.74 14.56 -11.76
N HIS A 225 2.36 14.48 -12.94
CA HIS A 225 3.58 13.68 -13.18
C HIS A 225 3.50 12.25 -12.67
N ILE A 226 2.44 11.52 -13.05
CA ILE A 226 2.24 10.15 -12.61
C ILE A 226 3.09 9.17 -13.41
N SER A 227 3.86 8.35 -12.70
CA SER A 227 4.52 7.18 -13.25
C SER A 227 4.21 5.95 -12.43
N ILE A 228 4.23 4.79 -13.09
CA ILE A 228 4.04 3.49 -12.47
C ILE A 228 5.32 2.66 -12.59
N SER A 229 5.69 2.00 -11.51
CA SER A 229 6.69 0.93 -11.51
C SER A 229 6.00 -0.38 -11.14
N LEU A 230 6.46 -1.48 -11.74
CA LEU A 230 5.83 -2.80 -11.63
C LEU A 230 6.91 -3.85 -11.33
N ILE A 231 6.65 -4.75 -10.39
CA ILE A 231 7.50 -5.92 -10.12
C ILE A 231 6.70 -7.18 -10.40
N TYR A 232 7.20 -7.98 -11.32
CA TYR A 232 6.65 -9.30 -11.65
C TYR A 232 7.57 -10.41 -11.17
N GLU A 233 7.00 -11.57 -10.89
CA GLU A 233 7.70 -12.79 -10.52
C GLU A 233 7.44 -13.91 -11.53
N GLU A 234 8.39 -14.85 -11.62
CA GLU A 234 8.26 -16.05 -12.47
C GLU A 234 7.99 -15.73 -13.95
N VAL A 235 8.58 -14.63 -14.42
CA VAL A 235 8.48 -14.18 -15.82
C VAL A 235 9.64 -14.77 -16.62
N THR A 236 9.31 -15.33 -17.78
CA THR A 236 10.27 -15.87 -18.75
C THR A 236 10.80 -14.77 -19.68
N GLU A 237 11.98 -14.97 -20.27
CA GLU A 237 12.55 -14.01 -21.23
C GLU A 237 11.62 -13.78 -22.43
N ASN A 238 10.99 -14.84 -22.96
CA ASN A 238 10.05 -14.74 -24.08
C ASN A 238 8.81 -13.87 -23.74
N GLU A 239 8.29 -13.95 -22.51
CA GLU A 239 7.17 -13.08 -22.09
C GLU A 239 7.57 -11.60 -22.08
N VAL A 240 8.82 -11.29 -21.74
CA VAL A 240 9.35 -9.91 -21.74
C VAL A 240 9.58 -9.42 -23.15
N GLU A 241 10.08 -10.28 -24.02
CA GLU A 241 10.28 -9.95 -25.43
C GLU A 241 8.96 -9.61 -26.13
N LEU A 242 7.87 -10.21 -25.70
CA LEU A 242 6.54 -9.96 -26.24
C LEU A 242 5.85 -8.74 -25.61
N CYS A 243 6.20 -8.39 -24.36
CA CYS A 243 5.62 -7.25 -23.66
C CYS A 243 5.87 -5.91 -24.37
N LEU A 244 4.84 -5.06 -24.46
CA LEU A 244 4.92 -3.76 -25.13
C LEU A 244 5.41 -2.63 -24.22
N LEU A 245 5.62 -2.89 -22.93
CA LEU A 245 6.25 -1.91 -22.04
C LEU A 245 7.70 -1.68 -22.44
N ASP A 246 8.23 -0.48 -22.17
CA ASP A 246 9.60 -0.13 -22.56
C ASP A 246 10.62 -1.06 -21.88
N LYS A 247 11.22 -1.94 -22.70
CA LYS A 247 12.21 -2.92 -22.27
C LYS A 247 13.48 -2.26 -21.72
N LYS A 248 13.79 -1.01 -22.09
CA LYS A 248 14.91 -0.26 -21.49
C LYS A 248 14.66 0.10 -20.03
N LYS A 249 13.40 0.07 -19.59
CA LYS A 249 13.00 0.25 -18.19
C LYS A 249 12.92 -1.07 -17.43
N ALA A 250 13.08 -2.21 -18.10
CA ALA A 250 13.04 -3.53 -17.50
C ALA A 250 14.42 -3.94 -16.96
N GLY A 251 14.48 -4.41 -15.72
CA GLY A 251 15.64 -5.02 -15.11
C GLY A 251 15.32 -6.39 -14.53
N TYR A 252 16.25 -7.34 -14.66
CA TYR A 252 16.14 -8.68 -14.10
C TYR A 252 16.85 -8.76 -12.76
N PHE A 253 16.18 -9.35 -11.77
CA PHE A 253 16.67 -9.44 -10.41
C PHE A 253 16.49 -10.86 -9.85
N PRO A 254 17.46 -11.36 -9.06
CA PRO A 254 17.28 -12.59 -8.31
C PRO A 254 16.28 -12.41 -7.17
N ALA A 255 15.69 -13.52 -6.72
CA ALA A 255 14.77 -13.55 -5.58
C ALA A 255 15.35 -12.89 -4.33
N GLY A 256 14.53 -12.10 -3.64
CA GLY A 256 14.90 -11.40 -2.40
C GLY A 256 15.47 -9.99 -2.57
N LEU A 257 15.97 -9.62 -3.76
CA LEU A 257 16.47 -8.26 -4.04
C LEU A 257 15.43 -7.36 -4.73
N CYS A 258 14.35 -7.93 -5.25
CA CYS A 258 13.33 -7.20 -5.98
C CYS A 258 12.15 -6.84 -5.07
N LYS A 259 12.29 -5.71 -4.37
CA LYS A 259 11.24 -4.98 -3.65
C LYS A 259 11.40 -3.49 -3.90
N PHE A 260 10.33 -2.70 -3.82
CA PHE A 260 10.45 -1.24 -3.92
C PHE A 260 11.16 -0.59 -2.72
N PHE A 261 11.17 -1.25 -1.56
CA PHE A 261 12.02 -0.91 -0.41
C PHE A 261 12.28 -2.16 0.43
N ILE A 262 13.40 -2.20 1.17
CA ILE A 262 13.85 -3.40 1.88
C ILE A 262 13.53 -3.29 3.38
N SER A 263 13.45 -2.08 3.94
CA SER A 263 13.02 -1.87 5.33
C SER A 263 12.34 -0.52 5.60
N VAL A 264 11.61 -0.43 6.72
CA VAL A 264 11.09 0.85 7.24
C VAL A 264 12.24 1.82 7.57
N ASP A 265 13.38 1.31 8.03
CA ASP A 265 14.55 2.16 8.32
C ASP A 265 15.14 2.77 7.05
N GLU A 266 15.19 2.03 5.94
CA GLU A 266 15.55 2.57 4.63
C GLU A 266 14.52 3.59 4.13
N LEU A 267 13.23 3.36 4.37
CA LEU A 267 12.18 4.34 4.07
C LEU A 267 12.32 5.61 4.91
N LEU A 268 12.80 5.50 6.15
CA LEU A 268 13.02 6.62 7.05
C LEU A 268 14.29 7.42 6.69
N GLN A 269 15.27 6.80 6.05
CA GLN A 269 16.55 7.41 5.67
C GLN A 269 16.54 8.09 4.30
N ASN A 270 15.56 7.80 3.44
CA ASN A 270 15.37 8.39 2.10
C ASN A 270 14.23 9.41 2.04
#